data_AF-A0A419ECT3-F1
#
_entry.id   AF-A0A419ECT3-F1
#
_cell.length_a   1.000
_cell.length_b   1.000
_cell.length_c   1.000
_cell.angle_alpha   90.00
_cell.angle_beta   90.00
_cell.angle_gamma   90.00
#
_symmetry.space_group_name_H-M   'P 1'
#
loop_
_entity.id
_entity.type
_entity.pdbx_description
1 polymer ?
#
loop_
_entity_poly.entity_id
_entity_poly.type
_entity_poly.pdbx_seq_one_letter_code
_entity_poly.pdbx_strand_id
1 'polypeptide(L)'
;RPKTNEAHRGFKVDDARRWLLQGHKVRVTVKFRGREMDYPEIALEDLKEIAQSLSDVAVIEQAPMMEGRTMLVVLVPGKPSAKKKEKAAEQAEVPAEA
;
A
#
# COMPACT_ATOMS: atom_id res chain seq x y z
N ARG A 1 1.05 10.99 11.59
CA ARG A 1 2.07 10.84 12.64
C ARG A 1 2.52 9.39 12.55
N PRO A 2 3.69 9.10 11.99
CA PRO A 2 4.48 7.87 12.17
C PRO A 2 4.78 7.57 13.64
N LYS A 3 3.71 7.42 14.41
CA LYS A 3 3.57 6.51 15.52
C LYS A 3 2.34 5.69 15.15
N THR A 4 2.46 4.89 14.08
CA THR A 4 1.45 3.86 13.81
C THR A 4 1.67 2.81 14.89
N ASN A 5 0.97 2.99 16.01
CA ASN A 5 0.89 1.95 17.03
C ASN A 5 0.32 0.71 16.34
N GLU A 6 0.89 -0.47 16.60
CA GLU A 6 0.59 -1.72 15.87
C GLU A 6 -0.92 -2.03 15.80
N ALA A 7 -1.64 -1.69 16.87
CA ALA A 7 -3.11 -1.78 16.95
C ALA A 7 -3.87 -0.89 15.93
N HIS A 8 -3.30 0.25 15.54
CA HIS A 8 -3.87 1.18 14.58
C HIS A 8 -3.72 0.68 13.14
N ARG A 9 -2.77 -0.23 12.90
CA ARG A 9 -2.55 -0.90 11.61
C ARG A 9 -3.65 -1.93 11.34
N GLY A 10 -3.94 -2.76 12.34
CA GLY A 10 -4.99 -3.79 12.24
C GLY A 10 -6.37 -3.21 11.91
N PHE A 11 -6.76 -2.10 12.56
CA PHE A 11 -8.05 -1.46 12.30
C PHE A 11 -8.19 -0.98 10.84
N LYS A 12 -7.12 -0.40 10.28
CA LYS A 12 -7.12 0.07 8.89
C LYS A 12 -7.18 -1.06 7.87
N VAL A 13 -6.59 -2.22 8.19
CA VAL A 13 -6.68 -3.41 7.33
C VAL A 13 -8.10 -3.95 7.31
N ASP A 14 -8.77 -4.02 8.46
CA ASP A 14 -10.15 -4.52 8.55
C ASP A 14 -11.15 -3.61 7.81
N ASP A 15 -11.04 -2.29 7.98
CA ASP A 15 -11.83 -1.31 7.22
C ASP A 15 -11.57 -1.40 5.71
N ALA A 16 -10.30 -1.47 5.30
CA ALA A 16 -9.94 -1.62 3.90
C ALA A 16 -10.53 -2.90 3.31
N ARG A 17 -10.44 -4.02 4.04
CA ARG A 17 -11.05 -5.30 3.65
C ARG A 17 -12.56 -5.15 3.47
N ARG A 18 -13.24 -4.46 4.39
CA ARG A 18 -14.68 -4.22 4.31
C ARG A 18 -15.07 -3.42 3.06
N TRP A 19 -14.33 -2.35 2.73
CA TRP A 19 -14.58 -1.56 1.52
C TRP A 19 -14.32 -2.35 0.24
N LEU A 20 -13.26 -3.16 0.21
CA LEU A 20 -12.95 -4.02 -0.93
C LEU A 20 -14.05 -5.07 -1.14
N LEU A 21 -14.57 -5.68 -0.07
CA LEU A 21 -15.70 -6.60 -0.16
C LEU A 21 -16.99 -5.93 -0.67
N GLN A 22 -17.17 -4.64 -0.42
CA GLN A 22 -18.27 -3.84 -0.95
C GLN A 22 -18.07 -3.41 -2.42
N GLY A 23 -16.93 -3.73 -3.02
CA GLY A 23 -16.62 -3.33 -4.39
C GLY A 23 -16.08 -1.89 -4.50
N HIS A 24 -15.63 -1.31 -3.40
CA HIS A 24 -15.01 0.02 -3.40
C HIS A 24 -13.51 -0.06 -3.64
N LYS A 25 -13.01 0.93 -4.37
CA LYS A 25 -11.58 1.17 -4.56
C LYS A 25 -10.99 1.81 -3.31
N VAL A 26 -9.87 1.28 -2.83
CA VAL A 26 -9.21 1.77 -1.61
C VAL A 26 -7.88 2.42 -1.98
N ARG A 27 -7.71 3.68 -1.61
CA ARG A 27 -6.43 4.39 -1.70
C ARG A 27 -5.85 4.54 -0.30
N VAL A 28 -4.73 3.89 -0.04
CA VAL A 28 -4.01 4.01 1.22
C VAL A 28 -2.92 5.06 1.05
N THR A 29 -2.84 6.02 1.97
CA THR A 29 -1.89 7.13 1.88
C THR A 29 -1.20 7.33 3.22
N VAL A 30 0.14 7.31 3.20
CA VAL A 30 1.02 7.56 4.33
C VAL A 30 1.59 8.95 4.18
N LYS A 31 1.23 9.85 5.09
CA LYS A 31 1.74 11.23 5.12
C LYS A 31 2.94 11.33 6.06
N PHE A 32 4.09 11.67 5.50
CA PHE A 32 5.31 11.95 6.26
C PHE A 32 5.24 13.36 6.88
N ARG A 33 5.73 13.54 8.11
CA ARG A 33 5.74 14.84 8.77
C ARG A 33 7.15 15.19 9.27
N GLY A 34 7.74 16.23 8.68
CA GLY A 34 9.06 16.73 9.12
C GLY A 34 10.18 15.74 8.85
N ARG A 35 10.88 15.28 9.91
CA ARG A 35 12.04 14.37 9.84
C ARG A 35 11.72 12.93 9.45
N GLU A 36 10.45 12.62 9.21
CA GLU A 36 10.00 11.28 8.82
C GLU A 36 10.15 11.01 7.32
N MET A 37 10.56 12.01 6.54
CA MET A 37 10.87 11.85 5.10
C MET A 37 12.13 10.99 4.86
N ASP A 38 13.01 10.88 5.87
CA ASP A 38 14.21 10.03 5.84
C ASP A 38 13.92 8.53 5.95
N TYR A 39 12.68 8.15 6.28
CA TYR A 39 12.30 6.75 6.46
C TYR A 39 11.22 6.30 5.45
N PRO A 40 11.49 6.39 4.13
CA PRO A 40 10.59 5.87 3.10
C PRO A 40 10.42 4.36 3.22
N GLU A 41 11.46 3.65 3.66
CA GLU A 41 11.53 2.20 3.76
C GLU A 41 10.51 1.65 4.76
N ILE A 42 10.36 2.32 5.91
CA ILE A 42 9.38 1.94 6.93
C ILE A 42 7.97 2.03 6.35
N ALA A 43 7.65 3.11 5.63
CA ALA A 43 6.32 3.26 5.01
C ALA A 43 6.09 2.24 3.89
N LEU A 44 7.13 1.89 3.14
CA LEU A 44 7.05 0.90 2.08
C LEU A 44 6.77 -0.49 2.66
N GLU A 45 7.49 -0.87 3.72
CA GLU A 45 7.24 -2.12 4.45
C GLU A 45 5.83 -2.12 5.05
N ASP A 46 5.40 -1.00 5.63
CA ASP A 46 4.06 -0.85 6.19
C ASP A 46 2.97 -1.14 5.15
N LEU A 47 3.08 -0.49 3.99
CA LEU A 47 2.17 -0.64 2.86
C LEU A 47 2.23 -2.05 2.25
N LYS A 48 3.42 -2.66 2.22
CA LYS A 48 3.62 -4.00 1.67
C LYS A 48 2.90 -5.06 2.48
N GLU A 49 2.99 -5.05 3.82
CA GLU A 49 2.25 -6.06 4.60
C GLU A 49 0.74 -5.79 4.57
N ILE A 50 0.28 -4.52 4.50
CA ILE A 50 -1.14 -4.21 4.31
C ILE A 50 -1.63 -4.79 2.98
N ALA A 51 -0.87 -4.57 1.89
CA ALA A 51 -1.20 -5.12 0.59
C ALA A 51 -1.18 -6.66 0.59
N GLN A 52 -0.23 -7.27 1.30
CA GLN A 52 -0.14 -8.72 1.44
C GLN A 52 -1.34 -9.31 2.20
N SER A 53 -1.77 -8.66 3.29
CA SER A 53 -2.95 -9.06 4.06
C SER A 53 -4.25 -8.94 3.27
N LEU A 54 -4.33 -7.96 2.36
CA LEU A 54 -5.50 -7.69 1.52
C LEU A 54 -5.45 -8.38 0.15
N SER A 55 -4.36 -9.08 -0.20
CA SER A 55 -4.18 -9.73 -1.51
C SER A 55 -5.21 -10.82 -1.80
N ASP A 56 -5.90 -11.31 -0.77
CA ASP A 56 -6.98 -12.31 -0.89
C ASP A 56 -8.27 -11.71 -1.50
N VAL A 57 -8.53 -10.42 -1.26
CA VAL A 57 -9.76 -9.72 -1.67
C VAL A 57 -9.50 -8.56 -2.64
N ALA A 58 -8.24 -8.21 -2.87
CA ALA A 58 -7.84 -7.05 -3.65
C ALA A 58 -6.70 -7.33 -4.62
N VAL A 59 -6.67 -6.53 -5.69
CA VAL A 59 -5.59 -6.49 -6.66
C VAL A 59 -4.90 -5.13 -6.54
N ILE A 60 -3.57 -5.12 -6.64
CA ILE A 60 -2.79 -3.89 -6.65
C ILE A 60 -2.93 -3.27 -8.04
N GLU A 61 -3.57 -2.10 -8.11
CA GLU A 61 -3.71 -1.35 -9.36
C GLU A 61 -2.51 -0.41 -9.54
N GLN A 62 -2.08 0.24 -8.45
CA GLN A 62 -0.92 1.12 -8.43
C GLN A 62 -0.01 0.72 -7.28
N ALA A 63 1.25 0.41 -7.61
CA ALA A 63 2.30 0.11 -6.64
C ALA A 63 2.57 1.30 -5.70
N PRO A 64 3.21 1.08 -4.54
CA PRO A 64 3.57 2.15 -3.62
C PRO A 64 4.44 3.20 -4.32
N MET A 65 3.90 4.39 -4.49
CA MET A 65 4.60 5.50 -5.13
C MET A 65 4.71 6.69 -4.18
N MET A 66 5.85 7.37 -4.22
CA MET A 66 6.03 8.63 -3.53
C MET A 66 5.46 9.78 -4.35
N GLU A 67 4.52 10.50 -3.75
CA GLU A 67 3.96 11.76 -4.24
C GLU A 67 4.28 12.88 -3.24
N GLY A 68 5.46 13.49 -3.43
CA GLY A 68 5.96 14.59 -2.61
C GLY A 68 6.24 14.18 -1.17
N ARG A 69 5.38 14.61 -0.23
CA ARG A 69 5.49 14.29 1.22
C ARG A 69 4.59 13.14 1.65
N THR A 70 4.18 12.32 0.69
CA THR A 70 3.16 11.31 0.88
C THR A 70 3.53 10.09 0.06
N MET A 71 3.36 8.89 0.61
CA MET A 71 3.42 7.65 -0.16
C MET A 71 2.01 7.11 -0.28
N LEU A 72 1.62 6.69 -1.48
CA LEU A 72 0.30 6.14 -1.73
C LEU A 72 0.37 4.79 -2.43
N VAL A 73 -0.60 3.93 -2.16
CA VAL A 73 -0.84 2.68 -2.88
C VAL A 73 -2.33 2.58 -3.16
N VAL A 74 -2.69 2.01 -4.31
CA VAL A 74 -4.08 1.89 -4.75
C VAL A 74 -4.43 0.42 -4.92
N LEU A 75 -5.45 -0.01 -4.18
CA LEU A 75 -6.00 -1.36 -4.23
C LEU A 75 -7.41 -1.31 -4.82
N VAL A 76 -7.69 -2.24 -5.72
CA VAL A 76 -9.02 -2.45 -6.29
C VAL A 76 -9.59 -3.77 -5.82
N PRO A 77 -10.91 -3.87 -5.65
CA PRO A 77 -11.55 -5.11 -5.23
C PRO A 77 -11.40 -6.16 -6.33
N GLY A 78 -10.81 -7.30 -5.98
CA GLY A 78 -10.83 -8.48 -6.84
C GLY A 78 -12.25 -9.02 -6.85
N LYS A 79 -12.91 -9.08 -8.01
CA LYS A 79 -14.20 -9.79 -8.14
C LYS A 79 -14.09 -11.18 -7.48
N PRO A 80 -15.14 -11.68 -6.80
CA PRO A 80 -15.10 -12.94 -6.04
C PRO A 80 -14.94 -14.22 -6.90
N SER A 81 -14.44 -14.11 -8.12
CA SER A 81 -14.17 -15.23 -9.02
C SER A 81 -13.16 -14.81 -10.08
N ALA A 82 -11.88 -15.05 -9.83
CA ALA A 82 -10.90 -15.49 -10.82
C ALA A 82 -9.52 -15.61 -10.17
N LYS A 83 -9.03 -16.85 -10.16
CA LYS A 83 -7.63 -17.16 -9.87
C LYS A 83 -6.69 -16.34 -10.76
N LYS A 84 -5.55 -15.95 -10.16
CA LYS A 84 -4.21 -15.87 -10.76
C LYS A 84 -3.94 -14.70 -11.73
N LYS A 85 -3.10 -13.77 -11.28
CA LYS A 85 -1.89 -13.41 -12.04
C LYS A 85 -0.75 -12.93 -11.16
N GLU A 86 0.25 -13.79 -11.14
CA GLU A 86 1.65 -13.55 -10.82
C GLU A 86 2.22 -12.46 -11.75
N LYS A 87 3.19 -11.69 -11.24
CA LYS A 87 4.15 -10.80 -11.95
C LYS A 87 3.64 -9.55 -12.70
N ALA A 88 3.94 -8.40 -12.11
CA ALA A 88 4.51 -7.22 -12.79
C ALA A 88 5.39 -6.50 -11.73
N ALA A 89 6.69 -6.81 -11.70
CA ALA A 89 7.77 -6.01 -12.32
C ALA A 89 8.10 -4.79 -11.43
N GLU A 90 9.17 -4.83 -10.62
CA GLU A 90 10.54 -4.52 -11.06
C GLU A 90 10.60 -3.19 -11.83
N GLN A 91 10.77 -2.10 -11.08
CA GLN A 91 11.41 -0.83 -11.42
C GLN A 91 11.96 -0.32 -10.06
N ALA A 92 13.24 -0.33 -9.68
CA ALA A 92 14.48 -0.24 -10.44
C ALA A 92 14.46 0.93 -11.43
N GLU A 93 14.50 2.16 -10.88
CA GLU A 93 15.21 3.28 -11.50
C GLU A 93 15.67 4.24 -10.38
N VAL A 94 16.83 3.93 -9.82
CA VAL A 94 17.77 4.96 -9.37
C VAL A 94 18.57 5.36 -10.60
N PRO A 95 18.37 6.55 -11.20
CA PRO A 95 19.33 7.05 -12.17
C PRO A 95 20.47 7.78 -11.45
N ALA A 96 21.67 7.22 -11.67
CA ALA A 96 22.94 7.91 -11.83
C ALA A 96 23.58 8.68 -10.65
N GLU A 97 24.60 8.07 -10.05
CA GLU A 97 25.88 8.76 -9.82
C GLU A 97 27.04 7.75 -9.91
N ALA A 98 28.12 8.18 -10.57
CA ALA A 98 29.39 7.51 -10.93
C ALA A 98 29.48 6.87 -12.33
#